data_AF-A0A0F9Q3L7-F1
#
_entry.id   AF-A0A0F9Q3L7-F1
#
_cell.length_a   1.000
_cell.length_b   1.000
_cell.length_c   1.000
_cell.angle_alpha   90.00
_cell.angle_beta   90.00
_cell.angle_gamma   90.00
#
_symmetry.space_group_name_H-M   'P 1'
#
loop_
_entity.id
_entity.type
_entity.pdbx_description
1 polymer ?
#
loop_
_entity_poly.entity_id
_entity_poly.type
_entity_poly.pdbx_seq_one_letter_code
_entity_poly.pdbx_strand_id
1 'polypeptide(L)'
;MEGLEKGTIPYTPAYTWENEHQLGQFSVLVARNEYTGLKDMNGKEIYEGDIVKTTTGNHQIIWDGKDGMWGFDDRYPLFFADINQREVIGNSYENPELLEVK
;
A
#
# COMPACT_ATOMS: atom_id res chain seq x y z
N MET A 1 -15.20 33.01 0.38
CA MET A 1 -14.26 32.47 1.38
C MET A 1 -14.62 31.02 1.55
N GLU A 2 -13.87 30.16 0.88
CA GLU A 2 -14.08 28.73 0.80
C GLU A 2 -13.73 28.07 2.14
N GLY A 3 -14.68 27.35 2.72
CA GLY A 3 -14.45 26.48 3.88
C GLY A 3 -14.47 25.04 3.40
N LEU A 4 -13.31 24.39 3.39
CA LEU A 4 -13.16 22.96 3.09
C LEU A 4 -13.83 22.14 4.21
N GLU A 5 -14.97 21.51 3.93
CA GLU A 5 -15.54 20.51 4.83
C GLU A 5 -14.71 19.22 4.76
N LYS A 6 -14.31 18.74 5.93
CA LYS A 6 -13.50 17.54 6.14
C LYS A 6 -14.26 16.31 5.62
N GLY A 7 -13.63 15.57 4.71
CA GLY A 7 -14.19 14.36 4.11
C GLY A 7 -14.61 13.33 5.14
N THR A 8 -15.91 13.16 5.31
CA THR A 8 -16.50 11.99 5.95
C THR A 8 -16.52 10.84 4.93
N ILE A 9 -15.85 9.74 5.25
CA ILE A 9 -16.10 8.45 4.56
C ILE A 9 -17.58 8.07 4.77
N PRO A 10 -18.35 7.78 3.70
CA PRO A 10 -19.75 7.39 3.87
C PRO A 10 -19.83 6.04 4.59
N TYR A 11 -20.64 5.99 5.65
CA TYR A 11 -21.02 4.73 6.30
C TYR A 11 -21.76 3.85 5.29
N THR A 12 -21.24 2.65 5.02
CA THR A 12 -21.91 1.66 4.16
C THR A 12 -22.89 0.83 4.99
N PRO A 13 -24.17 0.69 4.57
CA PRO A 13 -25.12 -0.18 5.24
C PRO A 13 -24.76 -1.66 5.01
N ALA A 14 -25.12 -2.48 5.99
CA ALA A 14 -24.81 -3.91 6.04
C ALA A 14 -25.12 -4.68 4.74
N TYR A 15 -24.17 -5.52 4.35
CA TYR A 15 -24.17 -6.55 3.30
C TYR A 15 -25.56 -6.94 2.71
N THR A 16 -25.78 -6.64 1.42
CA THR A 16 -26.91 -7.17 0.63
C THR A 16 -26.42 -7.73 -0.71
N TRP A 17 -27.07 -8.79 -1.20
CA TRP A 17 -26.71 -9.55 -2.42
C TRP A 17 -26.66 -8.72 -3.71
N GLU A 18 -27.40 -7.62 -3.78
CA GLU A 18 -27.39 -6.70 -4.94
C GLU A 18 -26.06 -5.94 -5.09
N ASN A 19 -25.23 -5.86 -4.04
CA ASN A 19 -23.94 -5.19 -4.10
C ASN A 19 -22.86 -6.03 -4.80
N GLU A 20 -23.05 -7.35 -4.96
CA GLU A 20 -22.02 -8.26 -5.49
C GLU A 20 -21.60 -7.95 -6.93
N HIS A 21 -22.49 -7.37 -7.75
CA HIS A 21 -22.18 -6.99 -9.12
C HIS A 21 -21.42 -5.65 -9.24
N GLN A 22 -21.39 -4.83 -8.17
CA GLN A 22 -20.52 -3.64 -8.08
C GLN A 22 -19.17 -3.96 -7.39
N LEU A 23 -19.06 -5.10 -6.70
CA LEU A 23 -17.81 -5.57 -6.10
C LEU A 23 -16.73 -5.93 -7.14
N GLY A 24 -17.06 -6.08 -8.43
CA GLY A 24 -16.04 -6.31 -9.47
C GLY A 24 -15.09 -5.12 -9.67
N GLN A 25 -15.55 -3.90 -9.40
CA GLN A 25 -14.75 -2.67 -9.51
C GLN A 25 -14.23 -2.19 -8.14
N PHE A 26 -14.92 -2.56 -7.05
CA PHE A 26 -14.50 -2.28 -5.67
C PHE A 26 -13.56 -3.34 -5.07
N SER A 27 -13.56 -4.59 -5.53
CA SER A 27 -12.63 -5.62 -5.05
C SER A 27 -11.18 -5.31 -5.40
N VAL A 28 -10.94 -4.58 -6.49
CA VAL A 28 -9.61 -4.06 -6.85
C VAL A 28 -9.17 -2.93 -5.90
N LEU A 29 -10.10 -2.17 -5.32
CA LEU A 29 -9.81 -1.13 -4.32
C LEU A 29 -9.54 -1.70 -2.91
N VAL A 30 -9.88 -2.96 -2.65
CA VAL A 30 -9.74 -3.59 -1.32
C VAL A 30 -8.30 -4.08 -1.06
N ALA A 31 -7.47 -4.23 -2.10
CA ALA A 31 -6.13 -4.82 -1.95
C ALA A 31 -5.04 -3.85 -1.43
N ARG A 32 -5.30 -2.55 -1.39
CA ARG A 32 -4.34 -1.53 -0.89
C ARG A 32 -4.86 -0.96 0.42
N ASN A 33 -4.60 -1.54 1.58
CA ASN A 33 -5.16 -0.94 2.82
C ASN A 33 -4.46 -1.16 4.15
N GLU A 34 -3.52 -2.10 4.31
CA GLU A 34 -2.87 -2.25 5.62
C GLU A 34 -1.70 -1.29 5.79
N TYR A 35 -1.87 -0.34 6.70
CA TYR A 35 -0.80 0.58 7.12
C TYR A 35 0.25 -0.19 7.91
N THR A 36 1.51 -0.05 7.50
CA THR A 36 2.64 -0.74 8.15
C THR A 36 2.99 -0.21 9.54
N GLY A 37 2.51 0.98 9.90
CA GLY A 37 2.98 1.71 11.08
C GLY A 37 4.19 2.61 10.80
N LEU A 38 4.73 2.61 9.58
CA LEU A 38 5.99 3.26 9.21
C LEU A 38 5.80 4.38 8.19
N LYS A 39 6.78 5.29 8.15
CA LYS A 39 6.86 6.38 7.19
C LYS A 39 8.20 6.33 6.44
N ASP A 40 8.17 6.74 5.18
CA ASP A 40 9.35 6.81 4.32
C ASP A 40 10.20 8.05 4.63
N MET A 41 11.29 8.25 3.87
CA MET A 41 12.20 9.39 4.06
C MET A 41 11.55 10.77 3.86
N ASN A 42 10.44 10.83 3.12
CA ASN A 42 9.68 12.04 2.85
C ASN A 42 8.50 12.21 3.83
N GLY A 43 8.38 11.33 4.83
CA GLY A 43 7.30 11.33 5.80
C GLY A 43 5.97 10.78 5.27
N LYS A 44 5.98 10.13 4.09
CA LYS A 44 4.80 9.47 3.52
C LYS A 44 4.55 8.15 4.25
N GLU A 45 3.30 7.89 4.61
CA GLU A 45 2.87 6.63 5.21
C GLU A 45 3.01 5.47 4.24
N ILE A 46 3.45 4.32 4.75
CA ILE A 46 3.76 3.14 3.96
C ILE A 46 2.70 2.08 4.19
N TYR A 47 2.20 1.53 3.09
CA TYR A 47 1.14 0.52 3.06
C TYR A 47 1.61 -0.75 2.35
N GLU A 48 0.89 -1.84 2.56
CA GLU A 48 1.00 -3.02 1.72
C GLU A 48 0.85 -2.66 0.23
N GLY A 49 1.73 -3.20 -0.60
CA GLY A 49 1.75 -2.96 -2.04
C GLY A 49 2.50 -1.72 -2.48
N ASP A 50 2.94 -0.85 -1.57
CA ASP A 50 3.84 0.25 -1.92
C ASP A 50 5.15 -0.29 -2.51
N ILE A 51 5.71 0.41 -3.48
CA ILE A 51 6.99 0.10 -4.10
C ILE A 51 8.01 1.12 -3.63
N VAL A 52 9.10 0.62 -3.05
CA VAL A 52 10.22 1.45 -2.62
C VAL A 52 11.40 1.31 -3.57
N LYS A 53 12.10 2.43 -3.75
CA LYS A 53 13.35 2.45 -4.50
C LYS A 53 14.52 2.04 -3.60
N THR A 54 15.35 1.11 -4.07
CA THR A 54 16.61 0.73 -3.40
C THR A 54 17.80 0.84 -4.36
N THR A 55 19.00 0.58 -3.87
CA THR A 55 20.22 0.54 -4.70
C THR A 55 20.31 -0.72 -5.57
N THR A 56 19.61 -1.78 -5.22
CA THR A 56 19.64 -3.09 -5.90
C THR A 56 18.45 -3.34 -6.80
N GLY A 57 17.42 -2.50 -6.73
CA GLY A 57 16.18 -2.67 -7.47
C GLY A 57 14.99 -1.99 -6.78
N ASN A 58 13.83 -2.05 -7.41
CA ASN A 58 12.59 -1.63 -6.78
C ASN A 58 11.95 -2.85 -6.12
N HIS A 59 11.38 -2.65 -4.94
CA HIS A 59 10.81 -3.74 -4.15
C HIS A 59 9.43 -3.35 -3.64
N GLN A 60 8.49 -4.28 -3.72
CA GLN A 60 7.15 -4.13 -3.17
C GLN A 60 7.12 -4.46 -1.67
N ILE A 61 6.32 -3.73 -0.89
CA ILE A 61 5.99 -4.04 0.50
C ILE A 61 4.91 -5.13 0.55
N ILE A 62 5.14 -6.19 1.32
CA ILE A 62 4.23 -7.33 1.50
C ILE A 62 4.10 -7.74 2.97
N TRP A 63 2.99 -8.39 3.33
CA TRP A 63 2.90 -9.12 4.59
C TRP A 63 3.50 -10.53 4.44
N ASP A 64 4.57 -10.83 5.17
CA ASP A 64 5.08 -12.19 5.26
C ASP A 64 4.30 -12.96 6.33
N GLY A 65 3.31 -13.73 5.89
CA GLY A 65 2.47 -14.55 6.76
C GLY A 65 3.21 -15.69 7.47
N LYS A 66 4.41 -16.07 7.03
CA LYS A 66 5.23 -17.11 7.68
C LYS A 66 5.90 -16.56 8.95
N ASP A 67 6.47 -15.37 8.84
CA ASP A 67 7.22 -14.74 9.93
C ASP A 67 6.36 -13.71 10.71
N GLY A 68 5.15 -13.42 10.22
CA GLY A 68 4.16 -12.55 10.87
C GLY A 68 4.61 -11.10 10.91
N MET A 69 5.23 -10.61 9.83
CA MET A 69 5.80 -9.26 9.78
C MET A 69 5.71 -8.65 8.37
N TRP A 70 5.82 -7.33 8.31
CA TRP A 70 6.04 -6.61 7.06
C TRP A 70 7.43 -6.89 6.49
N GLY A 71 7.51 -7.04 5.18
CA GLY A 71 8.75 -7.28 4.44
C GLY A 71 8.70 -6.77 3.01
N PHE A 72 9.79 -6.95 2.30
CA PHE A 72 9.88 -6.76 0.86
C PHE A 72 9.52 -8.06 0.12
N ASP A 73 9.20 -7.97 -1.16
CA ASP A 73 8.90 -9.10 -2.05
C ASP A 73 10.01 -10.17 -2.14
N ASP A 74 11.26 -9.80 -1.87
CA ASP A 74 12.40 -10.70 -1.76
C ASP A 74 12.54 -11.37 -0.38
N ARG A 75 11.56 -11.15 0.52
CA ARG A 75 11.50 -11.61 1.91
C ARG A 75 12.51 -10.97 2.86
N TYR A 76 13.12 -9.84 2.49
CA TYR A 76 13.87 -9.06 3.45
C TYR A 76 12.90 -8.33 4.42
N PRO A 77 13.10 -8.40 5.74
CA PRO A 77 12.18 -7.76 6.70
C PRO A 77 12.15 -6.23 6.56
N LEU A 78 10.99 -5.62 6.84
CA LEU A 78 10.83 -4.18 6.82
C LEU A 78 11.14 -3.58 8.20
N PHE A 79 12.36 -3.07 8.38
CA PHE A 79 12.72 -2.36 9.62
C PHE A 79 12.64 -0.83 9.46
N PHE A 80 12.32 -0.14 10.56
CA PHE A 80 12.31 1.33 10.62
C PHE A 80 13.64 1.95 10.17
N ALA A 81 14.77 1.34 10.55
CA ALA A 81 16.11 1.81 10.22
C ALA A 81 16.42 1.72 8.71
N ASP A 82 15.76 0.83 7.99
CA ASP A 82 15.93 0.68 6.54
C ASP A 82 15.03 1.65 5.77
N ILE A 83 13.81 1.84 6.26
CA ILE A 83 12.76 2.52 5.49
C ILE A 83 12.83 4.05 5.58
N ASN A 84 13.38 4.58 6.66
CA ASN A 84 13.55 6.02 6.85
C ASN A 84 14.56 6.68 5.88
N GLN A 85 15.28 5.88 5.10
CA GLN A 85 16.20 6.29 4.04
C GLN A 85 15.73 5.91 2.64
N ARG A 86 14.52 5.35 2.51
CA ARG A 86 13.94 4.91 1.23
C ARG A 86 12.75 5.78 0.89
N GLU A 87 12.47 5.87 -0.40
CA GLU A 87 11.34 6.61 -0.95
C GLU A 87 10.33 5.65 -1.56
N VAL A 88 9.05 5.83 -1.22
CA VAL A 88 7.96 5.17 -1.94
C VAL A 88 7.73 5.87 -3.27
N ILE A 89 7.94 5.15 -4.37
CA ILE A 89 7.90 5.67 -5.74
C ILE A 89 6.62 5.31 -6.51
N GLY A 90 5.77 4.45 -5.96
CA GLY A 90 4.53 4.00 -6.57
C GLY A 90 3.96 2.83 -5.78
N ASN A 91 3.02 2.09 -6.37
CA ASN A 91 2.50 0.84 -5.82
C ASN A 91 2.26 -0.18 -6.94
N SER A 92 2.19 -1.46 -6.61
CA SER A 92 2.09 -2.55 -7.60
C SER A 92 0.74 -2.60 -8.35
N TYR A 93 -0.30 -1.93 -7.85
CA TYR A 93 -1.62 -1.87 -8.48
C TYR A 93 -1.70 -0.80 -9.56
N GLU A 94 -1.15 0.38 -9.28
CA GLU A 94 -1.19 1.55 -10.17
C GLU A 94 0.07 1.65 -11.05
N ASN A 95 1.19 1.10 -10.59
CA ASN A 95 2.50 1.21 -11.22
C ASN A 95 3.23 -0.14 -11.34
N PRO A 96 2.61 -1.20 -11.90
CA PRO A 96 3.26 -2.51 -12.06
C PRO A 96 4.57 -2.44 -12.85
N GLU A 97 4.70 -1.48 -13.77
CA GLU A 97 5.90 -1.24 -14.57
C GLU A 97 7.14 -0.89 -13.72
N LEU A 98 6.96 -0.44 -12.48
CA LEU A 98 8.08 -0.12 -11.59
C LEU A 98 8.81 -1.36 -11.06
N LEU A 99 8.22 -2.56 -11.16
CA LEU A 99 8.84 -3.83 -10.76
C LEU A 99 9.54 -4.55 -11.92
N GLU A 100 9.40 -4.06 -13.15
CA GLU A 100 10.06 -4.66 -14.31
C GLU A 100 11.59 -4.41 -14.23
N VAL A 101 12.37 -5.50 -14.18
CA VAL A 101 13.83 -5.44 -14.23
C VAL A 101 14.26 -4.94 -15.60
N LYS A 102 14.97 -3.80 -15.63
CA LYS A 102 15.58 -3.26 -16.86
C LYS A 102 16.83 -4.02 -17.28
#